data_AF-A0A8S3WYL8-F1
#
_entry.id   AF-A0A8S3WYL8-F1
#
_cell.length_a   1.000
_cell.length_b   1.000
_cell.length_c   1.000
_cell.angle_alpha   90.00
_cell.angle_beta   90.00
_cell.angle_gamma   90.00
#
_symmetry.space_group_name_H-M   'P 1'
#
loop_
_entity.id
_entity.type
_entity.pdbx_description
1 polymer ?
#
loop_
_entity_poly.entity_id
_entity_poly.type
_entity_poly.pdbx_seq_one_letter_code
_entity_poly.pdbx_strand_id
1 'polypeptide(L)'
;MESISKQKYTRQVNYKVPVRNQFDILSDEDPEIAPKTKEYIPKPEPIFVTGIVNITPLRELIVKVVAIDKFTMTTLRSGHIIKLMPVDIETYKTIRDNLI
;
A
#
# COMPACT_ATOMS: atom_id res chain seq x y z
N MET A 1 -34.24 40.85 -54.85
CA MET A 1 -33.60 39.65 -55.40
C MET A 1 -32.53 39.20 -54.44
N GLU A 2 -32.60 37.95 -54.02
CA GLU A 2 -31.58 37.26 -53.23
C GLU A 2 -30.20 37.32 -53.87
N SER A 3 -29.14 37.33 -53.06
CA SER A 3 -28.12 36.27 -53.14
C SER A 3 -27.26 36.25 -51.88
N ILE A 4 -27.34 35.14 -51.16
CA ILE A 4 -26.52 34.81 -49.99
C ILE A 4 -25.20 34.23 -50.50
N SER A 5 -24.04 34.74 -50.09
CA SER A 5 -22.77 33.99 -50.20
C SER A 5 -22.40 33.42 -48.83
N LYS A 6 -22.79 32.16 -48.57
CA LYS A 6 -22.33 31.40 -47.40
C LYS A 6 -20.86 31.04 -47.62
N GLN A 7 -19.97 31.76 -46.95
CA GLN A 7 -18.54 31.47 -46.94
C GLN A 7 -18.30 30.16 -46.16
N LYS A 8 -18.20 29.03 -46.87
CA LYS A 8 -17.89 27.73 -46.28
C LYS A 8 -16.39 27.69 -45.96
N TYR A 9 -16.04 27.93 -44.69
CA TYR A 9 -14.69 27.65 -44.19
C TYR A 9 -14.48 26.15 -44.12
N THR A 10 -13.86 25.55 -45.13
CA THR A 10 -13.36 24.19 -45.04
C THR A 10 -12.08 24.19 -44.19
N ARG A 11 -12.20 23.92 -42.89
CA ARG A 11 -11.03 23.57 -42.08
C ARG A 11 -10.51 22.22 -42.55
N GLN A 12 -9.49 22.22 -43.39
CA GLN A 12 -8.70 21.01 -43.64
C GLN A 12 -7.88 20.74 -42.37
N VAL A 13 -8.40 19.86 -41.50
CA VAL A 13 -7.64 19.32 -40.38
C VAL A 13 -6.67 18.29 -40.93
N ASN A 14 -5.40 18.68 -41.03
CA ASN A 14 -4.31 17.78 -41.38
C ASN A 14 -3.94 16.96 -40.14
N TYR A 15 -4.55 15.78 -39.97
CA TYR A 15 -4.15 14.85 -38.92
C TYR A 15 -3.00 13.97 -39.43
N LYS A 16 -1.86 14.04 -38.75
CA LYS A 16 -0.71 13.18 -39.05
C LYS A 16 -0.93 11.83 -38.37
N VAL A 17 -1.23 10.80 -39.16
CA VAL A 17 -1.34 9.43 -38.65
C VAL A 17 0.06 8.91 -38.33
N PRO A 18 0.35 8.46 -37.10
CA PRO A 18 1.62 7.84 -36.78
C PRO A 18 1.76 6.54 -37.57
N VAL A 19 2.83 6.42 -38.36
CA VAL A 19 3.13 5.23 -39.17
C VAL A 19 4.11 4.27 -38.45
N ARG A 20 4.58 4.67 -37.27
CA ARG A 20 5.50 3.87 -36.45
C ARG A 20 4.73 3.08 -35.40
N ASN A 21 5.21 1.86 -35.14
CA ASN A 21 4.63 0.98 -34.14
C ASN A 21 4.82 1.58 -32.74
N GLN A 22 3.77 1.60 -31.93
CA GLN A 22 3.82 2.13 -30.56
C GLN A 22 4.60 1.20 -29.61
N PHE A 23 4.79 -0.07 -29.99
CA PHE A 23 5.64 -1.01 -29.27
C PHE A 23 7.14 -0.74 -29.45
N ASP A 24 7.57 -0.04 -30.50
CA ASP A 24 9.00 0.35 -30.67
C ASP A 24 9.46 1.37 -29.60
N ILE A 25 8.51 1.97 -28.88
CA ILE A 25 8.75 2.95 -27.81
C ILE A 25 8.95 2.24 -26.46
N LEU A 26 8.55 0.97 -26.37
CA LEU A 26 8.81 0.10 -25.24
C LEU A 26 10.16 -0.59 -25.48
N SER A 27 11.23 0.19 -25.52
CA SER A 27 12.58 -0.38 -25.41
C SER A 27 12.72 -0.96 -24.00
N ASP A 28 13.07 -2.24 -23.90
CA ASP A 28 13.36 -2.93 -22.63
C ASP A 28 14.65 -2.44 -21.94
N GLU A 29 15.17 -1.27 -22.31
CA GLU A 29 16.22 -0.60 -21.54
C GLU A 29 15.57 -0.03 -20.28
N ASP A 30 15.36 -0.93 -19.33
CA ASP A 30 15.12 -0.58 -17.94
C ASP A 30 16.21 0.42 -17.52
N PRO A 31 15.87 1.59 -16.93
CA PRO A 31 16.88 2.39 -16.27
C PRO A 31 17.59 1.47 -15.27
N GLU A 32 18.93 1.46 -15.21
CA GLU A 32 19.70 0.63 -14.29
C GLU A 32 19.19 0.81 -12.85
N ILE A 33 18.24 -0.04 -12.43
CA ILE A 33 17.79 -0.13 -11.05
C ILE A 33 18.87 -0.96 -10.39
N ALA A 34 19.78 -0.30 -9.67
CA ALA A 34 20.73 -0.93 -8.78
C ALA A 34 20.06 -2.11 -8.06
N PRO A 35 20.65 -3.32 -8.06
CA PRO A 35 20.03 -4.47 -7.42
C PRO A 35 19.94 -4.20 -5.92
N LYS A 36 18.78 -3.74 -5.45
CA LYS A 36 18.43 -3.82 -4.04
C LYS A 36 18.07 -5.29 -3.78
N THR A 37 19.08 -6.15 -3.71
CA THR A 37 19.01 -7.49 -3.13
C THR A 37 18.82 -7.39 -1.61
N LYS A 38 17.77 -6.69 -1.18
CA LYS A 38 17.22 -6.93 0.15
C LYS A 38 16.17 -8.01 -0.04
N GLU A 39 16.50 -9.19 0.42
CA GLU A 39 15.58 -10.33 0.50
C GLU A 39 14.25 -9.84 1.09
N TYR A 40 13.15 -10.07 0.37
CA TYR A 40 11.85 -9.60 0.81
C TYR A 40 11.40 -10.44 2.01
N ILE A 41 11.40 -9.84 3.19
CA ILE A 41 10.85 -10.45 4.40
C ILE A 41 9.36 -10.10 4.45
N PRO A 42 8.45 -11.09 4.36
CA PRO A 42 7.03 -10.83 4.44
C PRO A 42 6.67 -10.30 5.82
N LYS A 43 5.77 -9.31 5.86
CA LYS A 43 5.30 -8.72 7.12
C LYS A 43 4.40 -9.71 7.87
N PRO A 44 4.50 -9.78 9.21
CA PRO A 44 3.63 -10.62 10.01
C PRO A 44 2.17 -10.20 9.93
N GLU A 45 1.27 -11.14 10.16
CA GLU A 45 -0.16 -10.85 10.26
C GLU A 45 -0.52 -10.13 11.57
N PRO A 46 -1.59 -9.32 11.58
CA PRO A 46 -2.06 -8.66 12.80
C PRO A 46 -2.68 -9.68 13.77
N ILE A 47 -2.45 -9.48 15.07
CA ILE A 47 -3.12 -10.23 16.14
C ILE A 47 -4.30 -9.40 16.63
N PHE A 48 -5.48 -10.00 16.67
CA PHE A 48 -6.69 -9.36 17.20
C PHE A 48 -7.02 -9.95 18.56
N VAL A 49 -7.11 -9.08 19.56
CA VAL A 49 -7.53 -9.45 20.92
C VAL A 49 -8.88 -8.79 21.19
N THR A 50 -9.86 -9.58 21.57
CA THR A 50 -11.26 -9.17 21.76
C THR A 50 -11.65 -9.18 23.24
N GLY A 51 -12.66 -8.38 23.61
CA GLY A 51 -13.22 -8.39 24.98
C GLY A 51 -12.40 -7.58 25.98
N ILE A 52 -11.51 -6.71 25.50
CA ILE A 52 -10.67 -5.89 26.36
C ILE A 52 -11.43 -4.63 26.75
N VAL A 53 -11.62 -4.46 28.06
CA VAL A 53 -12.21 -3.23 28.64
C VAL A 53 -11.13 -2.19 28.92
N ASN A 54 -9.98 -2.64 29.45
CA ASN A 54 -8.85 -1.78 29.82
C ASN A 54 -7.59 -2.18 29.07
N ILE A 55 -7.00 -1.23 28.32
CA ILE A 55 -5.82 -1.46 27.48
C ILE A 55 -4.49 -1.49 28.25
N THR A 56 -4.41 -0.76 29.37
CA THR A 56 -3.20 -0.61 30.18
C THR A 56 -2.60 -1.94 30.65
N PRO A 57 -3.35 -2.88 31.28
CA PRO A 57 -2.78 -4.14 31.74
C PRO A 57 -2.28 -5.02 30.59
N LEU A 58 -2.99 -5.03 29.45
CA LEU A 58 -2.53 -5.76 28.27
C LEU A 58 -1.20 -5.20 27.76
N ARG A 59 -1.09 -3.86 27.70
CA ARG A 59 0.15 -3.20 27.29
C ARG A 59 1.30 -3.59 28.19
N GLU A 60 1.11 -3.55 29.50
CA GLU A 60 2.14 -3.91 30.47
C GLU A 60 2.59 -5.38 30.33
N LEU A 61 1.65 -6.30 30.08
CA LEU A 61 1.95 -7.71 29.84
C LEU A 61 2.83 -7.89 28.60
N ILE A 62 2.45 -7.25 27.48
CA ILE A 62 3.20 -7.36 26.23
C ILE A 62 4.59 -6.71 26.38
N VAL A 63 4.69 -5.57 27.06
CA VAL A 63 5.96 -4.85 27.26
C VAL A 63 6.96 -5.64 28.11
N LYS A 64 6.49 -6.52 29.01
CA LYS A 64 7.38 -7.44 29.75
C LYS A 64 8.06 -8.48 28.86
N VAL A 65 7.40 -8.84 27.76
CA VAL A 65 7.85 -9.91 26.86
C VAL A 65 8.60 -9.33 25.65
N VAL A 66 8.14 -8.19 25.14
CA VAL A 66 8.60 -7.58 23.90
C VAL A 66 8.79 -6.08 24.09
N ALA A 67 9.89 -5.55 23.55
CA ALA A 67 10.17 -4.12 23.58
C ALA A 67 9.11 -3.28 22.84
N ILE A 68 8.81 -2.07 23.35
CA ILE A 68 7.70 -1.21 22.90
C ILE A 68 7.81 -0.82 21.42
N ASP A 69 9.01 -0.75 20.89
CA ASP A 69 9.33 -0.41 19.50
C ASP A 69 9.07 -1.54 18.50
N LYS A 70 8.97 -2.79 18.97
CA LYS A 70 8.78 -3.97 18.11
C LYS A 70 7.33 -4.30 17.78
N PHE A 71 6.38 -3.54 18.32
CA PHE A 71 4.97 -3.71 17.99
C PHE A 71 4.21 -2.38 18.04
N THR A 72 3.12 -2.33 17.30
CA THR A 72 2.14 -1.24 17.37
C THR A 72 0.81 -1.78 17.86
N MET A 73 0.13 -1.00 18.70
CA MET A 73 -1.16 -1.38 19.28
C MET A 73 -2.19 -0.30 18.98
N THR A 74 -3.31 -0.70 18.39
CA THR A 74 -4.38 0.20 17.97
C THR A 74 -5.73 -0.34 18.42
N THR A 75 -6.53 0.49 19.08
CA THR A 75 -7.91 0.15 19.43
C THR A 75 -8.80 0.36 18.21
N LEU A 76 -9.59 -0.64 17.82
CA LEU A 76 -10.54 -0.51 16.72
C LEU A 76 -11.78 0.28 17.14
N ARG A 77 -12.60 0.69 16.16
CA ARG A 77 -13.80 1.52 16.36
C ARG A 77 -14.81 0.93 17.35
N SER A 78 -14.82 -0.39 17.53
CA SER A 78 -15.68 -1.08 18.49
C SER A 78 -15.27 -0.88 19.95
N GLY A 79 -14.08 -0.31 20.23
CA GLY A 79 -13.58 -0.03 21.58
C GLY A 79 -13.10 -1.26 22.36
N HIS A 80 -13.64 -2.45 22.04
CA HIS A 80 -13.36 -3.70 22.74
C HIS A 80 -12.41 -4.64 21.99
N ILE A 81 -11.93 -4.22 20.82
CA ILE A 81 -11.01 -4.99 19.99
C ILE A 81 -9.74 -4.20 19.84
N ILE A 82 -8.63 -4.85 20.16
CA ILE A 82 -7.29 -4.33 19.99
C ILE A 82 -6.61 -5.07 18.86
N LYS A 83 -6.06 -4.29 17.93
CA LYS A 83 -5.22 -4.75 16.84
C LYS A 83 -3.76 -4.53 17.22
N LEU A 84 -3.04 -5.64 17.36
CA LEU A 84 -1.60 -5.71 17.57
C LEU A 84 -0.91 -6.00 16.24
N MET A 85 0.12 -5.22 15.94
CA MET A 85 0.88 -5.26 14.69
C MET A 85 2.36 -5.40 15.02
N PRO A 86 2.89 -6.63 15.05
CA PRO A 86 4.33 -6.89 15.25
C PRO A 86 5.15 -6.44 14.05
N VAL A 87 6.39 -6.01 14.29
CA VAL A 87 7.33 -5.62 13.22
C VAL A 87 7.92 -6.85 12.52
N ASP A 88 8.28 -7.87 13.31
CA ASP A 88 9.00 -9.06 12.85
C ASP A 88 8.27 -10.36 13.21
N ILE A 89 8.58 -11.43 12.48
CA ILE A 89 7.97 -12.76 12.70
C ILE A 89 8.34 -13.36 14.06
N GLU A 90 9.55 -13.10 14.56
CA GLU A 90 9.98 -13.54 15.88
C GLU A 90 9.12 -12.88 16.96
N THR A 91 8.92 -11.57 16.86
CA THR A 91 8.07 -10.82 17.76
C THR A 91 6.62 -11.32 17.73
N TYR A 92 6.10 -11.63 16.54
CA TYR A 92 4.76 -12.22 16.39
C TYR A 92 4.65 -13.54 17.18
N LYS A 93 5.62 -14.44 17.04
CA LYS A 93 5.62 -15.73 17.75
C LYS A 93 5.64 -15.53 19.26
N THR A 94 6.55 -14.69 19.76
CA THR A 94 6.66 -14.44 21.20
C THR A 94 5.38 -13.84 21.78
N ILE A 95 4.75 -12.88 21.10
CA ILE A 95 3.48 -12.30 21.54
C ILE A 95 2.38 -13.37 21.54
N ARG A 96 2.31 -14.19 20.49
CA ARG A 96 1.29 -15.24 20.35
C ARG A 96 1.40 -16.30 21.44
N ASP A 97 2.61 -16.78 21.72
CA ASP A 97 2.88 -17.80 22.74
C ASP A 97 2.61 -17.31 24.17
N ASN A 98 2.57 -16.00 24.40
CA ASN A 98 2.25 -15.42 25.71
C ASN A 98 0.77 -15.03 25.87
N LEU A 99 -0.02 -15.07 24.80
CA LEU A 99 -1.43 -14.68 24.79
C LEU A 99 -2.39 -15.87 24.61
N ILE A 100 -1.93 -16.99 24.02
CA ILE A 100 -2.70 -18.20 23.70
C ILE A 100 -2.04 -19.38 24.38
#